data_AF-A0A392QUU8-F1
#
_entry.id   AF-A0A392QUU8-F1
#
_cell.length_a   1.000
_cell.length_b   1.000
_cell.length_c   1.000
_cell.angle_alpha   90.00
_cell.angle_beta   90.00
_cell.angle_gamma   90.00
#
_symmetry.space_group_name_H-M   'P 1'
#
loop_
_entity.id
_entity.type
_entity.pdbx_description
1 polymer ?
#
loop_
_entity_poly.entity_id
_entity_poly.type
_entity_poly.pdbx_seq_one_letter_code
_entity_poly.pdbx_strand_id
1 'polypeptide(L)'
;MAAAFVGEAFLSAFVEELLNKIISHEFLDFFHTKDLDVSLLKKLKITLLSLQAVLNDAEEKQFTNSAVKQWLDELTRAVFDADDLLD
;
A
#
# COMPACT_ATOMS: atom_id res chain seq x y z
N MET A 1 -10.43 -17.85 0.68
CA MET A 1 -9.70 -18.53 -0.41
C MET A 1 -8.31 -17.92 -0.43
N ALA A 2 -7.28 -18.66 -0.01
CA ALA A 2 -5.92 -18.14 0.02
C ALA A 2 -5.45 -17.93 -1.42
N ALA A 3 -5.56 -16.69 -1.89
CA ALA A 3 -4.93 -16.29 -3.14
C ALA A 3 -3.42 -16.36 -2.89
N ALA A 4 -2.76 -17.36 -3.49
CA ALA A 4 -1.34 -17.29 -3.72
C ALA A 4 -1.11 -16.14 -4.71
N PHE A 5 -1.00 -14.92 -4.19
CA PHE A 5 -0.68 -13.76 -4.99
C PHE A 5 0.80 -13.86 -5.31
N VAL A 6 1.08 -14.40 -6.49
CA VAL A 6 2.42 -14.55 -7.05
C VAL A 6 3.08 -13.17 -7.01
N GLY A 7 4.22 -13.11 -6.30
CA GLY A 7 4.97 -11.90 -5.99
C GLY A 7 5.59 -11.24 -7.20
N GLU A 8 4.79 -10.71 -8.12
CA GLU A 8 5.27 -9.83 -9.18
C GLU A 8 4.86 -8.37 -8.94
N ALA A 9 3.71 -8.09 -8.32
CA ALA A 9 3.24 -6.71 -8.08
C ALA A 9 2.11 -6.55 -7.03
N PHE A 10 2.03 -7.41 -6.00
CA PHE A 10 0.88 -7.36 -5.07
C PHE A 10 0.83 -6.07 -4.26
N LEU A 11 1.95 -5.72 -3.61
CA LEU A 11 1.98 -4.62 -2.66
C LEU A 11 1.94 -3.28 -3.40
N SER A 12 2.61 -3.20 -4.55
CA SER A 12 2.51 -2.04 -5.43
C SER A 12 1.08 -1.81 -5.93
N ALA A 13 0.40 -2.85 -6.42
CA ALA A 13 -0.99 -2.73 -6.88
C ALA A 13 -1.95 -2.35 -5.74
N PHE A 14 -1.73 -2.87 -4.53
CA PHE A 14 -2.50 -2.49 -3.36
C PHE A 14 -2.33 -1.01 -3.00
N VAL A 15 -1.09 -0.50 -3.00
CA VAL A 15 -0.82 0.91 -2.74
C VAL A 15 -1.41 1.81 -3.84
N GLU A 16 -1.38 1.37 -5.09
CA GLU A 16 -2.01 2.09 -6.21
C GLU A 16 -3.52 2.19 -6.04
N GLU A 17 -4.18 1.11 -5.61
CA GLU A 17 -5.61 1.11 -5.30
C GLU A 17 -5.94 2.05 -4.14
N LEU A 18 -5.12 2.05 -3.07
CA LEU A 18 -5.28 3.02 -1.98
C LEU A 18 -5.10 4.46 -2.46
N LEU A 19 -4.12 4.73 -3.34
CA LEU A 19 -3.91 6.04 -3.94
C LEU A 19 -5.15 6.50 -4.73
N ASN A 20 -5.71 5.61 -5.55
CA ASN A 20 -6.93 5.88 -6.33
C ASN A 20 -8.12 6.16 -5.42
N LYS A 21 -8.25 5.42 -4.32
CA LYS A 21 -9.32 5.62 -3.34
C LYS A 21 -9.20 6.96 -2.62
N ILE A 22 -8.00 7.37 -2.19
CA ILE A 22 -7.85 8.64 -1.44
C ILE A 22 -8.02 9.89 -2.32
N ILE A 23 -7.79 9.78 -3.62
CA ILE A 23 -8.04 10.87 -4.58
C ILE A 23 -9.44 10.83 -5.18
N SER A 24 -10.23 9.80 -4.85
CA SER A 24 -11.61 9.66 -5.32
C SER A 24 -12.48 10.78 -4.77
N HIS A 25 -13.45 11.21 -5.58
CA HIS A 25 -14.39 12.27 -5.18
C HIS A 25 -15.18 11.87 -3.93
N GLU A 26 -15.60 10.60 -3.82
CA GLU A 26 -16.32 10.07 -2.66
C GLU A 26 -15.52 10.20 -1.37
N PHE A 27 -14.24 9.86 -1.39
CA PHE A 27 -13.39 9.93 -0.20
C PHE A 27 -13.05 11.37 0.20
N LEU A 28 -12.81 12.24 -0.79
CA LEU A 28 -12.58 13.67 -0.56
C LEU A 28 -13.84 14.35 0.00
N ASP A 29 -15.00 14.05 -0.56
CA ASP A 29 -16.29 14.54 -0.07
C ASP A 29 -16.58 14.07 1.35
N PHE A 30 -16.27 12.80 1.66
CA PHE A 30 -16.39 12.27 3.02
C PHE A 30 -15.51 13.05 4.00
N PHE A 31 -14.24 13.27 3.66
CA PHE A 31 -13.32 14.03 4.50
C PHE A 31 -13.79 15.47 4.73
N HIS A 32 -14.26 16.12 3.66
CA HIS A 32 -14.79 17.49 3.72
C HIS A 32 -16.09 17.56 4.57
N THR A 33 -17.01 16.62 4.37
CA THR A 33 -18.29 16.58 5.11
C THR A 33 -18.09 16.31 6.60
N LYS A 34 -17.00 15.63 6.97
CA LYS A 34 -16.65 15.32 8.35
C LYS A 34 -15.72 16.36 8.99
N ASP A 35 -15.41 17.45 8.29
CA ASP A 35 -14.53 18.54 8.74
C ASP A 35 -13.15 18.01 9.20
N LEU A 36 -12.66 16.97 8.51
CA LEU A 36 -11.39 16.32 8.79
C LEU A 36 -10.22 17.12 8.20
N ASP A 37 -9.06 17.06 8.85
CA ASP A 37 -7.89 17.81 8.42
C ASP A 37 -7.37 17.33 7.05
N VAL A 38 -7.62 18.15 6.02
CA VAL A 38 -7.16 17.93 4.64
C VAL A 38 -5.63 17.88 4.55
N SER A 39 -4.90 18.47 5.51
CA SER A 39 -3.44 18.35 5.59
C SER A 39 -3.00 16.91 5.83
N LEU A 40 -3.79 16.10 6.55
CA LEU A 40 -3.54 14.69 6.77
C LEU A 40 -3.69 13.88 5.48
N LEU A 41 -4.70 14.17 4.66
CA LEU A 41 -4.86 13.55 3.34
C LEU A 41 -3.66 13.83 2.44
N LYS A 42 -3.17 15.06 2.43
CA LYS A 42 -1.99 15.43 1.64
C LYS A 42 -0.75 14.68 2.11
N LYS A 43 -0.55 14.54 3.43
CA LYS A 43 0.54 13.75 4.01
C LYS A 43 0.41 12.27 3.63
N LEU A 44 -0.78 11.68 3.79
CA LEU A 44 -1.05 10.29 3.43
C LEU A 44 -0.74 10.02 1.95
N LYS A 45 -1.18 10.92 1.05
CA LYS A 45 -0.86 10.82 -0.38
C LYS A 45 0.64 10.80 -0.65
N ILE A 46 1.41 11.68 -0.02
CA ILE A 46 2.88 11.74 -0.18
C ILE A 46 3.53 10.44 0.34
N THR A 47 3.06 9.93 1.47
CA THR A 47 3.54 8.67 2.06
C THR A 47 3.27 7.50 1.12
N LEU A 48 2.05 7.36 0.60
CA LEU A 48 1.69 6.28 -0.33
C LEU A 48 2.47 6.37 -1.65
N LEU A 49 2.67 7.57 -2.22
CA LEU A 49 3.50 7.74 -3.41
C LEU A 49 4.95 7.33 -3.18
N SER A 50 5.48 7.63 -2.00
CA SER A 50 6.84 7.25 -1.63
C SER A 50 6.96 5.73 -1.46
N LEU A 51 5.94 5.11 -0.83
CA LEU A 51 5.87 3.66 -0.67
C LEU A 51 5.74 2.95 -2.01
N GLN A 52 4.91 3.45 -2.94
CA GLN A 52 4.77 2.92 -4.29
C GLN A 52 6.11 2.83 -5.01
N ALA A 53 6.91 3.90 -4.96
CA ALA A 53 8.20 3.94 -5.62
C ALA A 53 9.17 2.90 -5.04
N VAL A 54 9.18 2.73 -3.71
CA VAL A 54 10.01 1.73 -3.03
C VAL A 54 9.56 0.31 -3.38
N LEU A 55 8.24 0.06 -3.37
CA LEU A 55 7.69 -1.27 -3.66
C LEU A 55 7.93 -1.68 -5.11
N ASN A 56 7.71 -0.79 -6.08
CA ASN A 56 7.97 -1.09 -7.49
C ASN A 56 9.43 -1.52 -7.70
N ASP A 57 10.38 -0.78 -7.13
CA ASP A 57 11.81 -1.10 -7.22
C ASP A 57 12.17 -2.39 -6.46
N ALA A 58 11.57 -2.61 -5.29
CA ALA A 58 11.80 -3.81 -4.49
C ALA A 58 11.25 -5.07 -5.19
N GLU A 59 10.05 -5.01 -5.74
CA GLU A 59 9.39 -6.13 -6.42
C GLU A 59 10.16 -6.54 -7.68
N GLU A 60 10.75 -5.59 -8.44
CA GLU A 60 11.68 -5.91 -9.52
C GLU A 60 12.97 -6.57 -9.01
N LYS A 61 13.52 -6.06 -7.90
CA LYS A 61 14.80 -6.53 -7.33
C LYS A 61 14.69 -7.86 -6.58
N GLN A 62 13.49 -8.32 -6.21
CA GLN A 62 13.33 -9.58 -5.46
C GLN A 62 13.91 -10.80 -6.19
N PHE A 63 13.94 -10.76 -7.53
CA PHE A 63 14.45 -11.86 -8.36
C PHE A 63 15.97 -11.93 -8.41
N THR A 64 16.66 -10.83 -8.06
CA THR A 64 18.12 -10.70 -8.17
C THR A 64 18.79 -10.45 -6.81
N ASN A 65 18.03 -9.99 -5.82
CA ASN A 65 18.52 -9.66 -4.48
C ASN A 65 17.69 -10.38 -3.41
N SER A 66 18.30 -11.40 -2.80
CA SER A 66 17.66 -12.22 -1.76
C SER A 66 17.30 -11.44 -0.50
N ALA A 67 18.05 -10.38 -0.15
CA ALA A 67 17.72 -9.53 0.99
C ALA A 67 16.46 -8.70 0.73
N VAL A 68 16.28 -8.20 -0.50
CA VAL A 68 15.04 -7.51 -0.91
C VAL A 68 13.85 -8.47 -0.90
N LYS A 69 14.04 -9.69 -1.40
CA LYS A 69 13.00 -10.72 -1.33
C LYS A 69 12.57 -11.02 0.10
N GLN A 70 13.53 -11.25 1.01
CA GLN A 70 13.22 -11.50 2.42
C GLN A 70 12.47 -10.32 3.05
N TRP A 71 12.90 -9.10 2.75
CA TRP A 71 12.21 -7.90 3.24
C TRP A 71 10.76 -7.80 2.74
N LEU A 72 10.49 -8.11 1.46
CA LEU A 72 9.14 -8.14 0.91
C LEU A 72 8.28 -9.25 1.51
N ASP A 73 8.85 -10.43 1.75
CA ASP A 73 8.17 -11.56 2.39
C ASP A 73 7.73 -11.19 3.82
N GLU A 74 8.63 -10.57 4.60
CA GLU A 74 8.34 -10.09 5.96
C GLU A 74 7.31 -8.96 5.96
N LEU A 75 7.42 -8.00 5.03
CA LEU A 75 6.44 -6.92 4.89
C LEU A 75 5.05 -7.46 4.55
N THR A 76 4.96 -8.38 3.60
CA THR A 76 3.70 -9.01 3.19
C THR A 76 3.05 -9.70 4.38
N ARG A 77 3.83 -10.46 5.16
CA ARG A 77 3.34 -11.12 6.38
C ARG A 77 2.81 -10.13 7.40
N ALA A 78 3.55 -9.05 7.67
CA ALA A 78 3.11 -8.03 8.62
C ALA A 78 1.80 -7.34 8.20
N VAL A 79 1.57 -7.16 6.90
CA VAL A 79 0.30 -6.63 6.37
C VAL A 79 -0.85 -7.60 6.64
N PHE A 80 -0.66 -8.90 6.37
CA PHE A 80 -1.68 -9.92 6.66
C PHE A 80 -1.96 -10.07 8.16
N ASP A 81 -0.92 -10.09 8.99
CA ASP A 81 -1.08 -10.16 10.45
C ASP A 81 -1.87 -8.94 10.99
N ALA A 82 -1.72 -7.77 10.36
CA ALA A 82 -2.47 -6.58 10.72
C ALA A 82 -3.93 -6.63 10.24
N ASP A 83 -4.19 -7.18 9.05
CA ASP A 83 -5.55 -7.38 8.50
C ASP A 83 -6.35 -8.34 9.39
N ASP A 84 -5.75 -9.48 9.75
CA ASP A 84 -6.33 -10.49 10.66
C ASP A 84 -6.66 -9.93 12.07
N LEU A 85 -6.01 -8.84 12.51
CA LEU A 85 -6.30 -8.18 13.79
C LEU A 85 -7.43 -7.15 13.71
N LEU A 86 -7.73 -6.64 12.52
CA LEU A 86 -8.75 -5.63 12.29
C LEU A 86 -10.13 -6.24 11.98
N ASP A 87 -10.17 -7.47 11.49
CA ASP A 87 -11.36 -8.32 11.37
C ASP A 87 -11.85 -8.88 12.73
#